data_AF-A0A4P7L4K7-F1
#
_entry.id   AF-A0A4P7L4K7-F1
#
_cell.length_a   1.000
_cell.length_b   1.000
_cell.length_c   1.000
_cell.angle_alpha   90.00
_cell.angle_beta   90.00
_cell.angle_gamma   90.00
#
_symmetry.space_group_name_H-M   'P 1'
#
loop_
_entity.id
_entity.type
_entity.pdbx_description
1 polymer ?
#
loop_
_entity_poly.entity_id
_entity_poly.type
_entity_poly.pdbx_seq_one_letter_code
_entity_poly.pdbx_strand_id
1 'polypeptide(L)'
;MSDVSKNINLKELEDEYVELIKNKGHYIENIPELRKYIFNSKDISLLEEPILPIKENYRIEIIKKFNSYDWVRHGLKNYMDNDICPFCQSNTIDENFKLEMHNIFNDSYDNLITEIKYLKENYQNYYNEVNSFFNKLSDHPKLFEDDFDKNIIDLIKREISDNLLKLDEKINSPTKSIKLNSMSEIDKFINLIVKKNNALNALNEKVKNFVDSERKIVSHMWKKIRELSEDFISIYKVDEEKLDKEIKKLKKEEINIDSQLKIITQEITELKSNFSNIETTIENINKNLLLLGIKSFKIIKSVSNDCYTLERHGEKQSGSSVFSSLSEGEKTIISFLYFIELCKGRTTKNDLENQSS
;
A
#
# COMPACT_ATOMS: atom_id res chain seq x y z
N MET A 1 5.09 -16.59 9.61
CA MET A 1 3.95 -16.21 8.77
C MET A 1 4.45 -15.16 7.80
N SER A 2 4.81 -15.60 6.59
CA SER A 2 5.36 -14.76 5.54
C SER A 2 4.25 -13.87 5.00
N ASP A 3 4.28 -12.60 5.38
CA ASP A 3 3.48 -11.56 4.76
C ASP A 3 4.05 -11.38 3.34
N VAL A 4 3.42 -12.03 2.37
CA VAL A 4 3.70 -11.83 0.95
C VAL A 4 3.17 -10.44 0.63
N SER A 5 3.97 -9.42 0.94
CA SER A 5 3.73 -8.08 0.48
C SER A 5 3.82 -8.13 -1.04
N LYS A 6 2.67 -8.29 -1.70
CA LYS A 6 2.50 -7.89 -3.10
C LYS A 6 3.21 -6.55 -3.23
N ASN A 7 4.16 -6.46 -4.15
CA ASN A 7 4.86 -5.23 -4.44
C ASN A 7 3.89 -4.30 -5.18
N ILE A 8 2.91 -3.78 -4.45
CA ILE A 8 1.87 -2.90 -4.99
C ILE A 8 2.58 -1.61 -5.40
N ASN A 9 2.46 -1.29 -6.68
CA ASN A 9 3.04 -0.06 -7.23
C ASN A 9 2.05 1.11 -7.03
N LEU A 10 2.56 2.34 -6.95
CA LEU A 10 1.76 3.57 -6.87
C LEU A 10 0.69 3.65 -7.95
N LYS A 11 1.00 3.19 -9.17
CA LYS A 11 0.03 3.16 -10.26
C LYS A 11 -1.17 2.25 -9.99
N GLU A 12 -0.96 1.09 -9.37
CA GLU A 12 -2.04 0.19 -9.00
C GLU A 12 -2.95 0.81 -7.92
N LEU A 13 -2.37 1.55 -6.96
CA LEU A 13 -3.13 2.29 -5.94
C LEU A 13 -3.88 3.48 -6.52
N GLU A 14 -3.29 4.16 -7.51
CA GLU A 14 -3.95 5.24 -8.26
C GLU A 14 -5.15 4.69 -9.05
N ASP A 15 -4.95 3.61 -9.81
CA ASP A 15 -6.00 2.94 -10.57
C ASP A 15 -7.14 2.48 -9.63
N GLU A 16 -6.79 1.88 -8.49
CA GLU A 16 -7.78 1.47 -7.47
C GLU A 16 -8.54 2.66 -6.89
N TYR A 17 -7.87 3.78 -6.62
CA TYR A 17 -8.50 4.99 -6.09
C TYR A 17 -9.46 5.62 -7.12
N VAL A 18 -9.03 5.70 -8.38
CA VAL A 18 -9.84 6.20 -9.49
C VAL A 18 -11.07 5.31 -9.70
N GLU A 19 -10.91 4.00 -9.66
CA GLU A 19 -12.02 3.04 -9.77
C GLU A 19 -13.01 3.19 -8.61
N LEU A 20 -12.53 3.37 -7.38
CA LEU A 20 -13.38 3.56 -6.20
C LEU A 20 -14.20 4.85 -6.29
N ILE A 21 -13.57 5.97 -6.67
CA ILE A 21 -14.26 7.26 -6.85
C ILE A 21 -15.29 7.17 -7.96
N LYS A 22 -14.92 6.61 -9.12
CA LYS A 22 -15.79 6.50 -10.29
C LYS A 22 -17.10 5.77 -9.98
N ASN A 23 -17.08 4.84 -9.03
CA ASN A 23 -18.24 4.04 -8.65
C ASN A 23 -18.88 4.50 -7.32
N LYS A 24 -18.49 5.64 -6.76
CA LYS A 24 -19.05 6.16 -5.50
C LYS A 24 -20.57 6.32 -5.59
N GLY A 25 -21.30 5.66 -4.69
CA GLY A 25 -22.76 5.74 -4.64
C GLY A 25 -23.49 4.92 -5.72
N HIS A 26 -22.76 4.15 -6.53
CA HIS A 26 -23.32 3.31 -7.58
C HIS A 26 -23.09 1.83 -7.26
N TYR A 27 -24.17 1.07 -7.14
CA TYR A 27 -24.12 -0.39 -7.10
C TYR A 27 -24.12 -0.93 -8.53
N ILE A 28 -23.23 -1.86 -8.84
CA ILE A 28 -23.21 -2.55 -10.13
C ILE A 28 -23.84 -3.92 -9.92
N GLU A 29 -24.93 -4.19 -10.64
CA GLU A 29 -25.56 -5.52 -10.62
C GLU A 29 -24.63 -6.58 -11.19
N ASN A 30 -24.75 -7.80 -10.64
CA ASN A 30 -24.00 -8.93 -11.13
C ASN A 30 -24.54 -9.39 -12.49
N ILE A 31 -23.63 -9.93 -13.29
CA ILE A 31 -23.96 -10.62 -14.53
C ILE A 31 -24.83 -11.83 -14.18
N PRO A 32 -25.96 -12.05 -14.89
CA PRO A 32 -26.79 -13.22 -14.66
C PRO A 32 -25.99 -14.53 -14.77
N GLU A 33 -26.42 -15.56 -14.04
CA GLU A 33 -25.78 -16.87 -14.14
C GLU A 33 -26.12 -17.54 -15.47
N LEU A 34 -25.12 -18.11 -16.12
CA LEU A 34 -25.28 -19.03 -17.24
C LEU A 34 -25.02 -20.45 -16.74
N ARG A 35 -25.93 -21.38 -17.06
CA ARG A 35 -25.76 -22.80 -16.75
C ARG A 35 -25.41 -23.55 -18.04
N LYS A 36 -24.63 -24.62 -17.92
CA LYS A 36 -24.34 -25.53 -19.03
C LYS A 36 -25.35 -26.67 -19.03
N TYR A 37 -25.79 -27.10 -20.22
CA TYR A 37 -26.59 -28.32 -20.37
C TYR A 37 -25.73 -29.56 -20.09
N ILE A 38 -26.24 -30.46 -19.25
CA ILE A 38 -25.55 -31.70 -18.88
C ILE A 38 -26.32 -32.87 -19.46
N PHE A 39 -25.71 -33.59 -20.39
CA PHE A 39 -26.19 -34.89 -20.87
C PHE A 39 -25.86 -35.95 -19.84
N ASN A 40 -26.86 -36.74 -19.42
CA ASN A 40 -26.63 -37.86 -18.51
C ASN A 40 -26.05 -39.07 -19.28
N SER A 41 -25.61 -40.11 -18.57
CA SER A 41 -25.02 -41.29 -19.21
C SER A 41 -25.99 -42.06 -20.11
N LYS A 42 -27.28 -42.07 -19.79
CA LYS A 42 -28.33 -42.67 -20.62
C LYS A 42 -28.48 -41.90 -21.92
N ASP A 43 -28.52 -40.57 -21.86
CA ASP A 43 -28.60 -39.71 -23.05
C ASP A 43 -27.40 -39.97 -23.98
N ILE A 44 -26.19 -40.02 -23.41
CA ILE A 44 -24.97 -40.25 -24.18
C ILE A 44 -25.01 -41.62 -24.87
N SER A 45 -25.35 -42.69 -24.13
CA SER A 45 -25.48 -44.05 -24.70
C SER A 45 -26.55 -44.10 -25.80
N LEU A 46 -27.70 -43.45 -25.60
CA LEU A 46 -28.79 -43.38 -26.58
C LEU A 46 -28.36 -42.71 -27.90
N LEU A 47 -27.46 -41.73 -27.84
CA LEU A 47 -26.94 -41.02 -29.01
C LEU A 47 -25.79 -41.78 -29.70
N GLU A 48 -24.88 -42.35 -28.92
CA GLU A 48 -23.66 -43.02 -29.42
C GLU A 48 -23.93 -44.45 -29.92
N GLU A 49 -24.97 -45.14 -29.43
CA GLU A 49 -25.30 -46.49 -29.85
C GLU A 49 -26.27 -46.50 -31.06
N PRO A 50 -26.07 -47.39 -32.05
CA PRO A 50 -27.01 -47.54 -33.15
C PRO A 50 -28.33 -48.15 -32.64
N ILE A 51 -29.46 -47.49 -32.92
CA ILE A 51 -30.77 -48.03 -32.54
C ILE A 51 -31.20 -49.03 -33.60
N LEU A 52 -31.10 -50.31 -33.27
CA LEU A 52 -31.46 -51.41 -34.14
C LEU A 52 -32.78 -52.07 -33.68
N PRO A 53 -33.62 -52.54 -34.62
CA PRO A 53 -34.80 -53.33 -34.27
C PRO A 53 -34.38 -54.69 -33.67
N ILE A 54 -35.07 -55.13 -32.61
CA ILE A 54 -34.65 -56.25 -31.75
C ILE A 54 -35.04 -57.63 -32.31
N LYS A 55 -36.13 -57.72 -33.09
CA LYS A 55 -36.69 -59.01 -33.54
C LYS A 55 -36.09 -59.46 -34.86
N GLU A 56 -35.41 -60.62 -34.85
CA GLU A 56 -34.96 -61.28 -36.07
C GLU A 56 -36.11 -62.04 -36.75
N ASN A 57 -36.44 -61.67 -37.99
CA ASN A 57 -37.27 -62.46 -38.90
C ASN A 57 -36.58 -62.54 -40.27
N TYR A 58 -36.99 -63.47 -41.14
CA TYR A 58 -36.34 -63.65 -42.45
C TYR A 58 -36.33 -62.36 -43.32
N ARG A 59 -37.28 -61.44 -43.12
CA ARG A 59 -37.32 -60.15 -43.82
C ARG A 59 -36.27 -59.17 -43.31
N ILE A 60 -35.90 -59.22 -42.02
CA ILE A 60 -34.83 -58.37 -41.47
C ILE A 60 -33.48 -58.69 -42.09
N GLU A 61 -33.26 -59.92 -42.58
CA GLU A 61 -31.99 -60.31 -43.21
C GLU A 61 -31.66 -59.44 -44.41
N ILE A 62 -32.67 -59.10 -45.23
CA ILE A 62 -32.51 -58.21 -46.39
C ILE A 62 -32.23 -56.78 -45.91
N ILE A 63 -33.00 -56.29 -44.93
CA ILE A 63 -32.83 -54.95 -44.37
C ILE A 63 -31.42 -54.78 -43.81
N LYS A 64 -30.95 -55.77 -43.06
CA LYS A 64 -29.60 -55.89 -42.48
C LYS A 64 -28.53 -55.95 -43.57
N LYS A 65 -28.70 -56.80 -44.58
CA LYS A 65 -27.74 -56.95 -45.70
C LYS A 65 -27.50 -55.65 -46.45
N PHE A 66 -28.54 -54.84 -46.66
CA PHE A 66 -28.43 -53.56 -47.34
C PHE A 66 -28.21 -52.36 -46.39
N ASN A 67 -28.12 -52.61 -45.08
CA ASN A 67 -28.07 -51.57 -44.05
C ASN A 67 -29.14 -50.47 -44.26
N SER A 68 -30.38 -50.89 -44.55
CA SER A 68 -31.45 -50.04 -45.06
C SER A 68 -32.55 -49.74 -44.03
N TYR A 69 -32.28 -49.96 -42.75
CA TYR A 69 -33.25 -49.80 -41.65
C TYR A 69 -33.96 -48.45 -41.66
N ASP A 70 -33.20 -47.35 -41.74
CA ASP A 70 -33.77 -46.00 -41.70
C ASP A 70 -34.61 -45.69 -42.95
N TRP A 71 -34.19 -46.19 -44.11
CA TRP A 71 -34.93 -46.08 -45.36
C TRP A 71 -36.25 -46.86 -45.29
N VAL A 72 -36.22 -48.11 -44.81
CA VAL A 72 -37.43 -48.93 -44.64
C VAL A 72 -38.38 -48.25 -43.67
N ARG A 73 -37.89 -47.81 -42.51
CA ARG A 73 -38.70 -47.09 -41.51
C ARG A 73 -39.35 -45.84 -42.09
N HIS A 74 -38.57 -45.02 -42.81
CA HIS A 74 -39.09 -43.84 -43.47
C HIS A 74 -40.18 -44.21 -44.48
N GLY A 75 -39.98 -45.29 -45.23
CA GLY A 75 -40.97 -45.82 -46.16
C GLY A 75 -42.25 -46.30 -45.48
N LEU A 76 -42.11 -47.01 -44.35
CA LEU A 76 -43.23 -47.48 -43.54
C LEU A 76 -44.11 -46.33 -43.04
N LYS A 77 -43.48 -45.25 -42.57
CA LYS A 77 -44.19 -44.10 -42.03
C LYS A 77 -44.93 -43.28 -43.11
N ASN A 78 -44.38 -43.20 -44.33
CA ASN A 78 -44.84 -42.23 -45.32
C ASN A 78 -45.61 -42.83 -46.49
N TYR A 79 -45.53 -44.15 -46.72
CA TYR A 79 -46.05 -44.78 -47.94
C TYR A 79 -46.88 -46.05 -47.73
N MET A 80 -47.24 -46.41 -46.49
CA MET A 80 -47.96 -47.67 -46.18
C MET A 80 -49.44 -47.50 -45.83
N ASP A 81 -50.03 -46.33 -46.10
CA ASP A 81 -51.45 -46.08 -45.83
C ASP A 81 -52.41 -46.84 -46.78
N ASN A 82 -51.89 -47.36 -47.91
CA ASN A 82 -52.63 -48.12 -48.91
C ASN A 82 -52.06 -49.53 -49.08
N ASP A 83 -52.87 -50.49 -49.56
CA ASP A 83 -52.44 -51.87 -49.80
C ASP A 83 -51.58 -52.04 -51.09
N ILE A 84 -51.48 -50.97 -51.90
CA ILE A 84 -50.72 -50.92 -53.15
C ILE A 84 -49.29 -50.45 -52.89
N CYS A 85 -48.32 -51.28 -53.23
CA CYS A 85 -46.90 -50.94 -53.08
C CYS A 85 -46.50 -49.81 -54.04
N PRO A 86 -45.85 -48.73 -53.56
CA PRO A 86 -45.45 -47.59 -54.40
C PRO A 86 -44.35 -47.93 -55.42
N PHE A 87 -43.62 -49.05 -55.24
CA PHE A 87 -42.53 -49.46 -56.13
C PHE A 87 -43.01 -50.38 -57.25
N CYS A 88 -43.72 -51.46 -56.91
CA CYS A 88 -44.17 -52.45 -57.89
C CYS A 88 -45.63 -52.26 -58.33
N GLN A 89 -46.35 -51.29 -57.75
CA GLN A 89 -47.74 -50.95 -58.06
C GLN A 89 -48.71 -52.13 -57.93
N SER A 90 -48.32 -53.15 -57.15
CA SER A 90 -49.09 -54.37 -56.91
C SER A 90 -49.61 -54.41 -55.48
N ASN A 91 -50.68 -55.18 -55.25
CA ASN A 91 -51.33 -55.32 -53.94
C ASN A 91 -50.54 -56.27 -53.03
N THR A 92 -49.36 -55.82 -52.58
CA THR A 92 -48.41 -56.63 -51.80
C THR A 92 -48.25 -56.16 -50.35
N ILE A 93 -48.91 -55.06 -49.95
CA ILE A 93 -48.91 -54.55 -48.57
C ILE A 93 -50.13 -55.13 -47.86
N ASP A 94 -50.14 -56.44 -47.65
CA ASP A 94 -51.20 -57.12 -46.91
C ASP A 94 -51.07 -56.91 -45.39
N GLU A 95 -52.10 -57.31 -44.64
CA GLU A 95 -52.11 -57.20 -43.17
C GLU A 95 -50.96 -57.98 -42.50
N ASN A 96 -50.53 -59.11 -43.08
CA ASN A 96 -49.40 -59.87 -42.54
C ASN A 96 -48.09 -59.09 -42.70
N PHE A 97 -47.87 -58.45 -43.85
CA PHE A 97 -46.73 -57.57 -44.09
C PHE A 97 -46.72 -56.38 -43.11
N LYS A 98 -47.86 -55.72 -42.90
CA LYS A 98 -47.99 -54.60 -41.95
C LYS A 98 -47.65 -55.05 -40.52
N LEU A 99 -48.19 -56.20 -40.08
CA LEU A 99 -47.90 -56.79 -38.77
C LEU A 99 -46.42 -57.19 -38.61
N GLU A 100 -45.81 -57.77 -39.63
CA GLU A 100 -44.38 -58.13 -39.60
C GLU A 100 -43.49 -56.88 -39.51
N MET A 101 -43.83 -55.82 -40.24
CA MET A 101 -43.09 -54.54 -40.22
C MET A 101 -43.24 -53.81 -38.88
N HIS A 102 -44.44 -53.79 -38.30
CA HIS A 102 -44.67 -53.27 -36.94
C HIS A 102 -43.93 -54.11 -35.88
N ASN A 103 -43.78 -55.41 -36.09
CA ASN A 103 -43.01 -56.26 -35.17
C ASN A 103 -41.50 -55.98 -35.23
N ILE A 104 -40.98 -55.62 -36.40
CA ILE A 104 -39.59 -55.17 -36.56
C ILE A 104 -39.44 -53.84 -35.82
N PHE A 105 -40.19 -52.81 -36.20
CA PHE A 105 -40.17 -51.47 -35.59
C PHE A 105 -41.25 -51.35 -34.51
N ASN A 106 -41.04 -52.05 -33.39
CA ASN A 106 -42.02 -52.12 -32.31
C ASN A 106 -42.01 -50.90 -31.38
N ASP A 107 -42.95 -50.88 -30.42
CA ASP A 107 -43.08 -49.82 -29.42
C ASP A 107 -41.78 -49.52 -28.67
N SER A 108 -40.93 -50.53 -28.42
CA SER A 108 -39.64 -50.31 -27.75
C SER A 108 -38.69 -49.47 -28.60
N TYR A 109 -38.67 -49.71 -29.92
CA TYR A 109 -37.89 -48.92 -30.87
C TYR A 109 -38.42 -47.49 -30.98
N ASP A 110 -39.75 -47.31 -31.08
CA ASP A 110 -40.38 -45.99 -31.16
C ASP A 110 -40.23 -45.19 -29.86
N ASN A 111 -40.23 -45.85 -28.71
CA ASN A 111 -39.96 -45.23 -27.42
C ASN A 111 -38.55 -44.63 -27.37
N LEU A 112 -37.52 -45.35 -27.84
CA LEU A 112 -36.16 -44.82 -27.88
C LEU A 112 -36.06 -43.56 -28.75
N ILE A 113 -36.71 -43.54 -29.91
CA ILE A 113 -36.74 -42.34 -30.76
C ILE A 113 -37.50 -41.19 -30.09
N THR A 114 -38.57 -41.50 -29.36
CA THR A 114 -39.33 -40.51 -28.60
C THR A 114 -38.50 -39.90 -27.47
N GLU A 115 -37.67 -40.69 -26.79
CA GLU A 115 -36.69 -40.20 -25.82
C GLU A 115 -35.69 -39.23 -26.47
N ILE A 116 -35.21 -39.51 -27.69
CA ILE A 116 -34.30 -38.59 -28.41
C ILE A 116 -35.01 -37.29 -28.80
N LYS A 117 -36.27 -37.35 -29.21
CA LYS A 117 -37.06 -36.14 -29.51
C LYS A 117 -37.23 -35.26 -28.28
N TYR A 118 -37.54 -35.87 -27.14
CA TYR A 118 -37.64 -35.15 -25.87
C TYR A 118 -36.29 -34.54 -25.46
N LEU A 119 -35.19 -35.27 -25.62
CA LEU A 119 -33.84 -34.75 -25.41
C LEU A 119 -33.55 -33.54 -26.31
N LYS A 120 -33.91 -33.60 -27.59
CA LYS A 120 -33.76 -32.48 -28.53
C LYS A 120 -34.59 -31.27 -28.09
N GLU A 121 -35.82 -31.45 -27.68
CA GLU A 121 -36.70 -30.36 -27.22
C GLU A 121 -36.08 -29.64 -26.01
N ASN A 122 -35.59 -30.38 -25.01
CA ASN A 122 -34.90 -29.80 -23.87
C ASN A 122 -33.63 -29.04 -24.27
N TYR A 123 -32.85 -29.60 -25.19
CA TYR A 123 -31.65 -28.95 -25.69
C TYR A 123 -31.96 -27.70 -26.55
N GLN A 124 -33.10 -27.69 -27.24
CA GLN A 124 -33.59 -26.52 -27.99
C GLN A 124 -34.01 -25.39 -27.05
N ASN A 125 -34.68 -25.72 -25.95
CA ASN A 125 -35.01 -24.75 -24.90
C ASN A 125 -33.74 -24.14 -24.31
N TYR A 126 -32.74 -24.97 -24.02
CA TYR A 126 -31.42 -24.51 -23.59
C TYR A 126 -30.74 -23.57 -24.61
N TYR A 127 -30.77 -23.89 -25.90
CA TYR A 127 -30.25 -23.01 -26.96
C TYR A 127 -30.94 -21.64 -26.94
N ASN A 128 -32.26 -21.61 -26.74
CA ASN A 128 -33.03 -20.37 -26.66
C ASN A 128 -32.67 -19.56 -25.40
N GLU A 129 -32.47 -20.21 -24.26
CA GLU A 129 -32.00 -19.58 -23.01
C GLU A 129 -30.62 -18.96 -23.18
N VAL A 130 -29.67 -19.67 -23.78
CA VAL A 130 -28.31 -19.18 -24.06
C VAL A 130 -28.35 -17.96 -24.98
N ASN A 131 -29.18 -17.99 -26.03
CA ASN A 131 -29.36 -16.83 -26.91
C ASN A 131 -29.98 -15.64 -26.18
N SER A 132 -31.01 -15.86 -25.37
CA SER A 132 -31.61 -14.79 -24.56
C SER A 132 -30.60 -14.21 -23.58
N PHE A 133 -29.76 -15.04 -22.98
CA PHE A 133 -28.70 -14.61 -22.08
C PHE A 133 -27.71 -13.66 -22.79
N PHE A 134 -27.19 -14.06 -23.95
CA PHE A 134 -26.25 -13.23 -24.71
C PHE A 134 -26.86 -11.92 -25.22
N ASN A 135 -28.16 -11.94 -25.56
CA ASN A 135 -28.87 -10.71 -25.94
C ASN A 135 -28.95 -9.74 -24.75
N LYS A 136 -29.36 -10.22 -23.57
CA LYS A 136 -29.40 -9.40 -22.34
C LYS A 136 -28.01 -8.90 -21.91
N LEU A 137 -26.98 -9.71 -22.13
CA LEU A 137 -25.61 -9.31 -21.83
C LEU A 137 -25.18 -8.12 -22.70
N SER A 138 -25.61 -8.09 -23.97
CA SER A 138 -25.37 -6.98 -24.93
C SER A 138 -25.93 -5.65 -24.47
N ASP A 139 -27.06 -5.69 -23.78
CA ASP A 139 -27.74 -4.50 -23.28
C ASP A 139 -27.10 -3.96 -21.98
N HIS A 140 -26.12 -4.64 -21.39
CA HIS A 140 -25.54 -4.24 -20.11
C HIS A 140 -24.48 -3.12 -20.29
N PRO A 141 -24.74 -1.89 -19.81
CA PRO A 141 -23.98 -0.68 -20.20
C PRO A 141 -22.51 -0.63 -19.78
N LYS A 142 -22.03 -1.57 -18.95
CA LYS A 142 -20.66 -1.63 -18.43
C LYS A 142 -19.82 -2.83 -18.92
N LEU A 143 -20.36 -3.72 -19.76
CA LEU A 143 -19.74 -5.04 -19.98
C LEU A 143 -19.30 -5.36 -21.41
N PHE A 144 -19.55 -4.51 -22.41
CA PHE A 144 -19.64 -5.04 -23.78
C PHE A 144 -18.48 -4.80 -24.73
N GLU A 145 -17.53 -3.88 -24.47
CA GLU A 145 -16.48 -3.62 -25.47
C GLU A 145 -15.12 -4.26 -25.16
N ASP A 146 -14.73 -4.38 -23.89
CA ASP A 146 -13.40 -4.94 -23.53
C ASP A 146 -13.46 -6.31 -22.83
N ASP A 147 -14.63 -6.71 -22.31
CA ASP A 147 -14.71 -7.79 -21.31
C ASP A 147 -15.16 -9.15 -21.85
N PHE A 148 -15.87 -9.19 -22.98
CA PHE A 148 -16.38 -10.41 -23.60
C PHE A 148 -16.12 -10.43 -25.11
N ASP A 149 -15.31 -11.37 -25.57
CA ASP A 149 -15.00 -11.52 -26.99
C ASP A 149 -16.22 -12.07 -27.76
N LYS A 150 -16.71 -11.27 -28.70
CA LYS A 150 -17.84 -11.61 -29.57
C LYS A 150 -17.59 -12.91 -30.36
N ASN A 151 -16.35 -13.18 -30.77
CA ASN A 151 -16.02 -14.41 -31.49
C ASN A 151 -16.23 -15.64 -30.62
N ILE A 152 -15.97 -15.55 -29.31
CA ILE A 152 -16.22 -16.63 -28.35
C ILE A 152 -17.74 -16.84 -28.20
N ILE A 153 -18.51 -15.75 -28.12
CA ILE A 153 -19.98 -15.83 -28.06
C ILE A 153 -20.56 -16.52 -29.30
N ASP A 154 -20.12 -16.12 -30.49
CA ASP A 154 -20.58 -16.70 -31.76
C ASP A 154 -20.14 -18.16 -31.90
N LEU A 155 -18.95 -18.51 -31.42
CA LEU A 155 -18.46 -19.89 -31.35
C LEU A 155 -19.36 -20.76 -30.46
N ILE A 156 -19.70 -20.30 -29.26
CA ILE A 156 -20.59 -21.03 -28.33
C ILE A 156 -21.96 -21.26 -28.97
N LYS A 157 -22.55 -20.22 -29.57
CA LYS A 157 -23.86 -20.33 -30.25
C LYS A 157 -23.81 -21.36 -31.38
N ARG A 158 -22.72 -21.38 -32.16
CA ARG A 158 -22.50 -22.35 -33.23
C ARG A 158 -22.34 -23.77 -32.69
N GLU A 159 -21.52 -24.00 -31.67
CA GLU A 159 -21.33 -25.33 -31.07
C GLU A 159 -22.64 -25.96 -30.60
N ILE A 160 -23.49 -25.17 -29.95
CA ILE A 160 -24.83 -25.61 -29.49
C ILE A 160 -25.74 -25.86 -30.69
N SER A 161 -25.74 -24.99 -31.70
CA SER A 161 -26.53 -25.16 -32.92
C SER A 161 -26.13 -26.43 -33.70
N ASP A 162 -24.83 -26.70 -33.82
CA ASP A 162 -24.33 -27.90 -34.50
C ASP A 162 -24.76 -29.18 -33.77
N ASN A 163 -24.81 -29.14 -32.44
CA ASN A 163 -25.34 -30.25 -31.65
C ASN A 163 -26.83 -30.48 -31.86
N LEU A 164 -27.64 -29.43 -32.03
CA LEU A 164 -29.06 -29.57 -32.42
C LEU A 164 -29.20 -30.27 -33.78
N LEU A 165 -28.36 -29.92 -34.76
CA LEU A 165 -28.35 -30.57 -36.07
C LEU A 165 -27.98 -32.05 -35.97
N LYS A 166 -27.04 -32.41 -35.10
CA LYS A 166 -26.72 -33.82 -34.83
C LYS A 166 -27.89 -34.57 -34.20
N LEU A 167 -28.60 -33.97 -33.25
CA LEU A 167 -29.80 -34.57 -32.65
C LEU A 167 -30.88 -34.80 -33.72
N ASP A 168 -31.06 -33.86 -34.64
CA ASP A 168 -31.94 -34.05 -35.81
C ASP A 168 -31.51 -35.20 -36.71
N GLU A 169 -30.22 -35.29 -37.00
CA GLU A 169 -29.66 -36.40 -37.76
C GLU A 169 -29.95 -37.74 -37.09
N LYS A 170 -29.79 -37.84 -35.77
CA LYS A 170 -30.08 -39.06 -35.01
C LYS A 170 -31.56 -39.44 -35.05
N ILE A 171 -32.49 -38.47 -35.00
CA ILE A 171 -33.94 -38.74 -35.09
C ILE A 171 -34.32 -39.27 -36.48
N ASN A 172 -33.70 -38.70 -37.52
CA ASN A 172 -33.95 -39.08 -38.92
C ASN A 172 -33.25 -40.38 -39.32
N SER A 173 -32.09 -40.65 -38.73
CA SER A 173 -31.30 -41.87 -38.95
C SER A 173 -30.92 -42.53 -37.62
N PRO A 174 -31.87 -43.17 -36.91
CA PRO A 174 -31.61 -43.81 -35.60
C PRO A 174 -30.49 -44.85 -35.60
N THR A 175 -30.21 -45.49 -36.74
CA THR A 175 -29.08 -46.43 -36.84
C THR A 175 -27.71 -45.76 -36.82
N LYS A 176 -27.65 -44.44 -37.05
CA LYS A 176 -26.39 -43.69 -37.02
C LYS A 176 -25.96 -43.45 -35.57
N SER A 177 -24.73 -43.82 -35.25
CA SER A 177 -24.06 -43.36 -34.03
C SER A 177 -23.63 -41.91 -34.20
N ILE A 178 -24.03 -41.04 -33.28
CA ILE A 178 -23.62 -39.64 -33.28
C ILE A 178 -22.85 -39.32 -32.01
N LYS A 179 -21.85 -38.43 -32.14
CA LYS A 179 -21.13 -37.85 -31.02
C LYS A 179 -21.31 -36.35 -31.03
N LEU A 180 -21.81 -35.79 -29.94
CA LEU A 180 -21.99 -34.35 -29.80
C LEU A 180 -20.61 -33.65 -29.73
N ASN A 181 -20.57 -32.42 -30.23
CA ASN A 181 -19.42 -31.53 -30.09
C ASN A 181 -19.19 -31.22 -28.61
N SER A 182 -17.92 -30.99 -28.26
CA SER A 182 -17.53 -30.48 -26.95
C SER A 182 -18.25 -29.15 -26.69
N MET A 183 -18.65 -28.94 -25.43
CA MET A 183 -19.16 -27.67 -24.92
C MET A 183 -18.15 -27.08 -23.93
N SER A 184 -16.88 -27.01 -24.33
CA SER A 184 -15.79 -26.52 -23.48
C SER A 184 -15.71 -24.99 -23.45
N GLU A 185 -16.09 -24.32 -24.53
CA GLU A 185 -16.04 -22.85 -24.58
C GLU A 185 -17.10 -22.23 -23.66
N ILE A 186 -18.27 -22.85 -23.54
CA ILE A 186 -19.27 -22.40 -22.56
C ILE A 186 -18.81 -22.60 -21.11
N ASP A 187 -18.03 -23.64 -20.79
CA ASP A 187 -17.44 -23.80 -19.45
C ASP A 187 -16.46 -22.66 -19.15
N LYS A 188 -15.61 -22.30 -20.12
CA LYS A 188 -14.68 -21.17 -19.99
C LYS A 188 -15.45 -19.86 -19.81
N PHE A 189 -16.53 -19.67 -20.56
CA PHE A 189 -17.37 -18.49 -20.47
C PHE A 189 -18.07 -18.37 -19.11
N ILE A 190 -18.62 -19.47 -18.59
CA ILE A 190 -19.20 -19.52 -17.23
C ILE A 190 -18.15 -19.14 -16.19
N ASN A 191 -16.94 -19.68 -16.28
CA ASN A 191 -15.85 -19.32 -15.37
C ASN A 191 -15.45 -17.84 -15.47
N LEU A 192 -15.51 -17.26 -16.67
CA LEU A 192 -15.28 -15.83 -16.88
C LEU A 192 -16.36 -14.98 -16.19
N ILE A 193 -17.65 -15.35 -16.33
CA ILE A 193 -18.76 -14.71 -15.60
C ILE A 193 -18.51 -14.75 -14.10
N VAL A 194 -18.16 -15.92 -13.54
CA VAL A 194 -17.88 -16.07 -12.10
C VAL A 194 -16.74 -15.15 -11.65
N LYS A 195 -15.64 -15.09 -12.40
CA LYS A 195 -14.52 -14.19 -12.11
C LYS A 195 -14.94 -12.72 -12.13
N LYS A 196 -15.73 -12.31 -13.13
CA LYS A 196 -16.23 -10.94 -13.26
C LYS A 196 -17.18 -10.59 -12.11
N ASN A 197 -18.13 -11.45 -11.78
CA ASN A 197 -19.03 -11.25 -10.64
C ASN A 197 -18.26 -11.16 -9.31
N ASN A 198 -17.20 -11.94 -9.11
CA ASN A 198 -16.36 -11.82 -7.92
C ASN A 198 -15.64 -10.46 -7.86
N ALA A 199 -15.13 -9.96 -8.97
CA ALA A 199 -14.51 -8.63 -9.04
C ALA A 199 -15.54 -7.51 -8.77
N LEU A 200 -16.74 -7.62 -9.36
CA LEU A 200 -17.85 -6.69 -9.12
C LEU A 200 -18.28 -6.69 -7.64
N ASN A 201 -18.44 -7.85 -7.03
CA ASN A 201 -18.77 -7.97 -5.62
C ASN A 201 -17.68 -7.34 -4.73
N ALA A 202 -16.40 -7.56 -5.04
CA ALA A 202 -15.30 -6.94 -4.31
C ALA A 202 -15.31 -5.41 -4.43
N LEU A 203 -15.56 -4.88 -5.63
CA LEU A 203 -15.71 -3.44 -5.86
C LEU A 203 -16.92 -2.88 -5.12
N ASN A 204 -18.08 -3.52 -5.22
CA ASN A 204 -19.32 -3.13 -4.54
C ASN A 204 -19.12 -3.10 -3.02
N GLU A 205 -18.41 -4.06 -2.43
CA GLU A 205 -18.08 -4.04 -1.00
C GLU A 205 -17.13 -2.89 -0.61
N LYS A 206 -16.15 -2.55 -1.47
CA LYS A 206 -15.31 -1.36 -1.27
C LYS A 206 -16.11 -0.07 -1.33
N VAL A 207 -17.01 0.07 -2.32
CA VAL A 207 -17.89 1.22 -2.52
C VAL A 207 -18.87 1.36 -1.36
N LYS A 208 -19.45 0.25 -0.89
CA LYS A 208 -20.33 0.23 0.29
C LYS A 208 -19.61 0.74 1.54
N ASN A 209 -18.33 0.39 1.71
CA ASN A 209 -17.47 0.86 2.79
C ASN A 209 -16.56 2.02 2.35
N PHE A 210 -17.08 2.96 1.54
CA PHE A 210 -16.27 3.95 0.81
C PHE A 210 -15.21 4.66 1.68
N VAL A 211 -15.62 5.20 2.84
CA VAL A 211 -14.74 6.02 3.71
C VAL A 211 -13.55 5.21 4.22
N ASP A 212 -13.79 3.96 4.64
CA ASP A 212 -12.72 3.09 5.14
C ASP A 212 -11.83 2.59 4.00
N SER A 213 -12.42 2.28 2.84
CA SER A 213 -11.68 1.88 1.63
C SER A 213 -10.76 3.01 1.16
N GLU A 214 -11.27 4.23 1.05
CA GLU A 214 -10.49 5.42 0.70
C GLU A 214 -9.35 5.64 1.69
N ARG A 215 -9.62 5.62 3.00
CA ARG A 215 -8.59 5.79 4.03
C ARG A 215 -7.49 4.75 3.91
N LYS A 216 -7.84 3.48 3.65
CA LYS A 216 -6.87 2.40 3.44
C LYS A 216 -6.01 2.68 2.21
N ILE A 217 -6.59 3.02 1.06
CA ILE A 217 -5.84 3.29 -0.17
C ILE A 217 -4.87 4.46 0.05
N VAL A 218 -5.34 5.57 0.63
CA VAL A 218 -4.51 6.75 0.94
C VAL A 218 -3.36 6.38 1.90
N SER A 219 -3.62 5.56 2.92
CA SER A 219 -2.58 5.09 3.83
C SER A 219 -1.51 4.24 3.12
N HIS A 220 -1.91 3.37 2.20
CA HIS A 220 -0.97 2.58 1.40
C HIS A 220 -0.16 3.46 0.45
N MET A 221 -0.77 4.48 -0.16
CA MET A 221 -0.03 5.45 -0.99
C MET A 221 1.04 6.17 -0.17
N TRP A 222 0.70 6.70 1.02
CA TRP A 222 1.67 7.36 1.89
C TRP A 222 2.81 6.44 2.31
N LYS A 223 2.49 5.18 2.65
CA LYS A 223 3.52 4.18 2.95
C LYS A 223 4.46 3.99 1.76
N LYS A 224 3.93 3.89 0.54
CA LYS A 224 4.75 3.71 -0.66
C LYS A 224 5.60 4.94 -0.99
N ILE A 225 5.05 6.14 -0.85
CA ILE A 225 5.80 7.40 -1.01
C ILE A 225 6.94 7.46 0.02
N ARG A 226 6.69 7.09 1.28
CA ARG A 226 7.72 7.02 2.33
C ARG A 226 8.80 5.97 2.01
N GLU A 227 8.43 4.82 1.44
CA GLU A 227 9.40 3.81 0.98
C GLU A 227 10.29 4.38 -0.14
N LEU A 228 9.71 5.03 -1.14
CA LEU A 228 10.45 5.64 -2.25
C LEU A 228 11.34 6.82 -1.81
N SER A 229 10.99 7.47 -0.70
CA SER A 229 11.73 8.63 -0.17
C SER A 229 12.83 8.23 0.83
N GLU A 230 13.06 6.93 1.07
CA GLU A 230 13.95 6.48 2.14
C GLU A 230 15.39 6.99 1.99
N ASP A 231 15.91 7.02 0.77
CA ASP A 231 17.27 7.49 0.50
C ASP A 231 17.41 8.96 0.89
N PHE A 232 16.46 9.82 0.47
CA PHE A 232 16.45 11.24 0.83
C PHE A 232 16.31 11.46 2.34
N ILE A 233 15.40 10.71 2.98
CA ILE A 233 15.19 10.79 4.43
C ILE A 233 16.46 10.36 5.18
N SER A 234 17.16 9.34 4.70
CA SER A 234 18.39 8.85 5.32
C SER A 234 19.52 9.87 5.25
N ILE A 235 19.68 10.54 4.10
CA ILE A 235 20.66 11.63 3.91
C ILE A 235 20.33 12.79 4.84
N TYR A 236 19.07 13.23 4.86
CA TYR A 236 18.63 14.31 5.73
C TYR A 236 18.93 14.02 7.21
N LYS A 237 18.62 12.81 7.69
CA LYS A 237 18.91 12.40 9.08
C LYS A 237 20.39 12.43 9.41
N VAL A 238 21.25 12.01 8.48
CA VAL A 238 22.71 12.06 8.66
C VAL A 238 23.19 13.50 8.81
N ASP A 239 22.65 14.42 8.00
CA ASP A 239 23.03 15.83 8.07
C ASP A 239 22.46 16.53 9.31
N GLU A 240 21.24 16.20 9.70
CA GLU A 240 20.63 16.63 10.97
C GLU A 240 21.51 16.20 12.16
N GLU A 241 21.95 14.95 12.20
CA GLU A 241 22.85 14.46 13.26
C GLU A 241 24.22 15.18 13.27
N LYS A 242 24.76 15.55 12.10
CA LYS A 242 26.02 16.31 12.01
C LYS A 242 25.84 17.70 12.60
N LEU A 243 24.79 18.42 12.19
CA LEU A 243 24.47 19.76 12.69
C LEU A 243 24.22 19.73 14.20
N ASP A 244 23.48 18.74 14.69
CA ASP A 244 23.24 18.57 16.13
C ASP A 244 24.54 18.35 16.92
N LYS A 245 25.49 17.59 16.37
CA LYS A 245 26.82 17.40 16.99
C LYS A 245 27.61 18.71 17.01
N GLU A 246 27.55 19.48 15.94
CA GLU A 246 28.23 20.79 15.85
C GLU A 246 27.63 21.80 16.83
N ILE A 247 26.30 21.91 16.90
CA ILE A 247 25.59 22.75 17.89
C ILE A 247 25.99 22.35 19.31
N LYS A 248 26.01 21.06 19.64
CA LYS A 248 26.46 20.58 20.97
C LYS A 248 27.91 20.93 21.26
N LYS A 249 28.79 20.90 20.26
CA LYS A 249 30.19 21.29 20.40
C LYS A 249 30.32 22.79 20.67
N LEU A 250 29.68 23.63 19.85
CA LEU A 250 29.71 25.09 20.01
C LEU A 250 29.14 25.53 21.36
N LYS A 251 28.03 24.93 21.82
CA LYS A 251 27.49 25.18 23.17
C LYS A 251 28.46 24.83 24.29
N LYS A 252 29.25 23.74 24.14
CA LYS A 252 30.29 23.40 25.13
C LYS A 252 31.43 24.41 25.11
N GLU A 253 31.83 24.87 23.92
CA GLU A 253 32.86 25.90 23.77
C GLU A 253 32.40 27.24 24.37
N GLU A 254 31.15 27.64 24.16
CA GLU A 254 30.52 28.81 24.78
C GLU A 254 30.55 28.74 26.30
N ILE A 255 30.09 27.63 26.90
CA ILE A 255 30.13 27.43 28.37
C ILE A 255 31.57 27.51 28.90
N ASN A 256 32.53 26.94 28.17
CA ASN A 256 33.94 27.00 28.56
C ASN A 256 34.48 28.44 28.53
N ILE A 257 34.19 29.19 27.46
CA ILE A 257 34.59 30.60 27.33
C ILE A 257 33.96 31.44 28.45
N ASP A 258 32.68 31.26 28.75
CA ASP A 258 32.01 31.95 29.85
C ASP A 258 32.65 31.65 31.21
N SER A 259 33.07 30.40 31.43
CA SER A 259 33.78 30.01 32.66
C SER A 259 35.15 30.70 32.76
N GLN A 260 35.88 30.78 31.66
CA GLN A 260 37.18 31.46 31.61
C GLN A 260 37.02 32.97 31.81
N LEU A 261 35.99 33.59 31.20
CA LEU A 261 35.67 35.00 31.41
C LEU A 261 35.37 35.30 32.88
N LYS A 262 34.63 34.43 33.57
CA LYS A 262 34.38 34.59 35.01
C LYS A 262 35.67 34.55 35.83
N ILE A 263 36.55 33.58 35.54
CA ILE A 263 37.86 33.46 36.22
C ILE A 263 38.69 34.72 35.99
N ILE A 264 38.87 35.14 34.74
CA ILE A 264 39.67 36.34 34.39
C ILE A 264 39.06 37.59 35.03
N THR A 265 37.74 37.72 35.03
CA THR A 265 37.06 38.88 35.66
C THR A 265 37.32 38.90 37.15
N GLN A 266 37.27 37.74 37.81
CA GLN A 266 37.59 37.62 39.23
C GLN A 266 39.06 38.00 39.51
N GLU A 267 40.00 37.48 38.74
CA GLU A 267 41.42 37.86 38.83
C GLU A 267 41.63 39.37 38.67
N ILE A 268 40.96 40.01 37.70
CA ILE A 268 41.00 41.46 37.50
C ILE A 268 40.47 42.19 38.73
N THR A 269 39.37 41.73 39.34
CA THR A 269 38.82 42.37 40.54
C THR A 269 39.75 42.23 41.75
N GLU A 270 40.38 41.08 41.92
CA GLU A 270 41.37 40.83 42.98
C GLU A 270 42.63 41.69 42.80
N LEU A 271 43.14 41.81 41.57
CA LEU A 271 44.29 42.68 41.28
C LEU A 271 43.95 44.16 41.51
N LYS A 272 42.76 44.62 41.11
CA LYS A 272 42.32 46.00 41.34
C LYS A 272 42.12 46.34 42.82
N SER A 273 41.57 45.42 43.61
CA SER A 273 41.36 45.64 45.05
C SER A 273 42.69 45.74 45.81
N ASN A 274 43.70 44.99 45.39
CA ASN A 274 45.07 45.10 45.91
C ASN A 274 45.70 46.46 45.56
N PHE A 275 45.46 46.99 44.36
CA PHE A 275 46.06 48.25 43.89
C PHE A 275 45.42 49.51 44.52
N SER A 276 44.09 49.54 44.67
CA SER A 276 43.35 50.70 45.19
C SER A 276 43.69 51.04 46.64
N ASN A 277 44.00 50.05 47.49
CA ASN A 277 44.27 50.30 48.91
C ASN A 277 45.58 51.08 49.14
N ILE A 278 46.57 50.94 48.25
CA ILE A 278 47.89 51.55 48.40
C ILE A 278 47.82 53.05 48.12
N GLU A 279 47.14 53.46 47.04
CA GLU A 279 47.05 54.88 46.65
C GLU A 279 46.23 55.69 47.66
N THR A 280 45.08 55.17 48.11
CA THR A 280 44.26 55.84 49.14
C THR A 280 45.02 55.99 50.47
N THR A 281 45.86 55.02 50.82
CA THR A 281 46.71 55.09 52.02
C THR A 281 47.74 56.24 51.91
N ILE A 282 48.41 56.38 50.77
CA ILE A 282 49.36 57.49 50.54
C ILE A 282 48.66 58.84 50.67
N GLU A 283 47.51 58.99 50.02
CA GLU A 283 46.74 60.23 50.03
C GLU A 283 46.30 60.62 51.44
N ASN A 284 45.79 59.66 52.22
CA ASN A 284 45.39 59.91 53.60
C ASN A 284 46.56 60.30 54.48
N ILE A 285 47.71 59.63 54.39
CA ILE A 285 48.89 59.99 55.18
C ILE A 285 49.37 61.39 54.81
N ASN A 286 49.48 61.70 53.52
CA ASN A 286 49.90 63.03 53.06
C ASN A 286 48.92 64.13 53.48
N LYS A 287 47.62 63.88 53.42
CA LYS A 287 46.59 64.81 53.90
C LYS A 287 46.75 65.08 55.39
N ASN A 288 46.99 64.05 56.19
CA ASN A 288 47.20 64.20 57.63
C ASN A 288 48.51 64.93 57.97
N LEU A 289 49.59 64.67 57.23
CA LEU A 289 50.84 65.44 57.36
C LEU A 289 50.59 66.94 57.12
N LEU A 290 49.83 67.28 56.06
CA LEU A 290 49.47 68.68 55.77
C LEU A 290 48.60 69.31 56.87
N LEU A 291 47.63 68.57 57.41
CA LEU A 291 46.76 69.04 58.50
C LEU A 291 47.54 69.31 59.78
N LEU A 292 48.57 68.51 60.07
CA LEU A 292 49.49 68.71 61.19
C LEU A 292 50.50 69.85 60.95
N GLY A 293 50.42 70.55 59.81
CA GLY A 293 51.31 71.65 59.45
C GLY A 293 52.65 71.22 58.86
N ILE A 294 52.85 69.92 58.61
CA ILE A 294 54.08 69.36 58.06
C ILE A 294 54.01 69.45 56.53
N LYS A 295 54.83 70.33 55.96
CA LYS A 295 54.95 70.55 54.50
C LYS A 295 56.34 70.29 53.96
N SER A 296 57.29 69.97 54.84
CA SER A 296 58.70 69.75 54.51
C SER A 296 58.88 68.52 53.61
N PHE A 297 58.06 67.48 53.77
CA PHE A 297 58.12 66.24 52.99
C PHE A 297 56.72 65.65 52.75
N LYS A 298 56.64 64.72 51.80
CA LYS A 298 55.46 63.89 51.52
C LYS A 298 55.88 62.46 51.19
N ILE A 299 54.96 61.53 51.32
CA ILE A 299 55.11 60.14 50.91
C ILE A 299 54.67 60.01 49.45
N ILE A 300 55.48 59.36 48.62
CA ILE A 300 55.15 59.03 47.24
C ILE A 300 55.31 57.52 47.01
N LYS A 301 54.68 57.02 45.95
CA LYS A 301 54.85 55.62 45.53
C LYS A 301 56.23 55.43 44.92
N SER A 302 56.92 54.37 45.30
CA SER A 302 58.17 53.97 44.63
C SER A 302 57.88 53.48 43.21
N VAL A 303 58.78 53.78 42.28
CA VAL A 303 58.64 53.39 40.87
C VAL A 303 58.99 51.92 40.64
N SER A 304 59.76 51.29 41.54
CA SER A 304 60.33 49.96 41.31
C SER A 304 59.75 48.84 42.17
N ASN A 305 59.01 49.12 43.24
CA ASN A 305 58.36 48.13 44.11
C ASN A 305 57.07 48.74 44.69
N ASP A 306 56.10 47.92 45.13
CA ASP A 306 54.89 48.31 45.87
C ASP A 306 55.19 48.85 47.29
N CYS A 307 56.19 49.72 47.39
CA CYS A 307 56.67 50.37 48.61
C CYS A 307 56.54 51.89 48.46
N TYR A 308 56.60 52.58 49.59
CA TYR A 308 56.54 54.03 49.65
C TYR A 308 57.92 54.65 49.87
N THR A 309 58.15 55.84 49.34
CA THR A 309 59.37 56.62 49.55
C THR A 309 59.03 58.05 49.98
N LEU A 310 59.95 58.69 50.71
CA LEU A 310 59.79 60.07 51.16
C LEU A 310 60.42 61.03 50.15
N GLU A 311 59.69 62.10 49.80
CA GLU A 311 60.17 63.18 48.94
C GLU A 311 60.10 64.51 49.70
N ARG A 312 61.19 65.29 49.69
CA ARG A 312 61.25 66.64 50.26
C ARG A 312 60.94 67.69 49.19
N HIS A 313 60.26 68.78 49.56
CA HIS A 313 59.98 69.86 48.61
C HIS A 313 61.29 70.50 48.12
N GLY A 314 61.62 70.30 46.84
CA GLY A 314 62.76 70.94 46.16
C GLY A 314 63.96 70.06 45.82
N GLU A 315 63.99 68.78 46.24
CA GLU A 315 65.07 67.84 45.90
C GLU A 315 64.54 66.61 45.16
N LYS A 316 64.97 66.43 43.91
CA LYS A 316 64.73 65.18 43.17
C LYS A 316 65.83 64.17 43.52
N GLN A 317 65.42 63.12 44.21
CA GLN A 317 66.06 61.79 44.29
C GLN A 317 67.38 61.68 45.06
N SER A 318 67.27 61.34 46.35
CA SER A 318 68.10 60.27 46.95
C SER A 318 67.36 59.66 48.14
N GLY A 319 66.66 58.55 47.90
CA GLY A 319 65.73 57.95 48.86
C GLY A 319 66.35 57.43 50.16
N SER A 320 67.69 57.39 50.29
CA SER A 320 68.35 56.97 51.54
C SER A 320 68.71 58.12 52.48
N SER A 321 68.84 59.36 52.00
CA SER A 321 69.25 60.51 52.84
C SER A 321 68.09 61.27 53.46
N VAL A 322 66.87 61.12 52.94
CA VAL A 322 65.70 61.84 53.45
C VAL A 322 65.27 61.29 54.81
N PHE A 323 65.30 59.97 55.01
CA PHE A 323 64.91 59.38 56.29
C PHE A 323 65.88 59.71 57.43
N SER A 324 67.18 59.80 57.15
CA SER A 324 68.21 60.14 58.14
C SER A 324 68.22 61.63 58.51
N SER A 325 67.63 62.50 57.68
CA SER A 325 67.51 63.94 57.95
C SER A 325 66.22 64.35 58.66
N LEU A 326 65.33 63.40 58.95
CA LEU A 326 64.13 63.62 59.76
C LEU A 326 64.48 63.71 61.25
N SER A 327 63.81 64.61 61.95
CA SER A 327 63.80 64.60 63.41
C SER A 327 63.13 63.33 63.95
N GLU A 328 63.50 62.91 65.17
CA GLU A 328 62.85 61.76 65.82
C GLU A 328 61.34 61.98 66.01
N GLY A 329 60.91 63.23 66.19
CA GLY A 329 59.50 63.61 66.21
C GLY A 329 58.80 63.33 64.87
N GLU A 330 59.40 63.71 63.75
CA GLU A 330 58.83 63.46 62.40
C GLU A 330 58.79 61.97 62.06
N LYS A 331 59.84 61.20 62.40
CA LYS A 331 59.83 59.74 62.23
C LYS A 331 58.71 59.08 63.04
N THR A 332 58.50 59.56 64.27
CA THR A 332 57.43 59.07 65.15
C THR A 332 56.06 59.37 64.54
N ILE A 333 55.85 60.59 64.02
CA ILE A 333 54.59 60.99 63.39
C ILE A 333 54.30 60.17 62.13
N ILE A 334 55.28 59.98 61.24
CA ILE A 334 55.10 59.16 60.04
C ILE A 334 54.75 57.72 60.42
N SER A 335 55.49 57.14 61.37
CA SER A 335 55.25 55.77 61.84
C SER A 335 53.87 55.63 62.49
N PHE A 336 53.43 56.65 63.22
CA PHE A 336 52.11 56.69 63.84
C PHE A 336 50.97 56.83 62.82
N LEU A 337 51.12 57.71 61.82
CA LEU A 337 50.14 57.85 60.74
C LEU A 337 50.07 56.57 59.89
N TYR A 338 51.22 55.95 59.63
CA TYR A 338 51.27 54.64 58.97
C TYR A 338 50.57 53.57 59.81
N PHE A 339 50.79 53.54 61.13
CA PHE A 339 50.11 52.63 62.03
C PHE A 339 48.59 52.86 62.05
N ILE A 340 48.12 54.12 62.05
CA ILE A 340 46.70 54.46 61.96
C ILE A 340 46.09 53.91 60.67
N GLU A 341 46.71 54.16 59.51
CA GLU A 341 46.18 53.67 58.24
C GLU A 341 46.31 52.14 58.13
N LEU A 342 47.33 51.51 58.73
CA LEU A 342 47.43 50.05 58.86
C LEU A 342 46.28 49.48 59.69
N CYS A 343 45.91 50.13 60.80
CA CYS A 343 44.75 49.75 61.60
C CYS A 343 43.45 49.90 60.81
N LYS A 344 43.28 51.00 60.07
CA LYS A 344 42.10 51.23 59.20
C LYS A 344 42.01 50.23 58.04
N GLY A 345 43.15 49.90 57.42
CA GLY A 345 43.23 48.93 56.32
C GLY A 345 42.99 47.48 56.77
N ARG A 346 43.27 47.15 58.05
CA ARG A 346 42.91 45.85 58.64
C ARG A 346 41.42 45.74 58.94
N THR A 347 40.76 46.83 59.33
CA THR A 347 39.30 46.85 59.52
C THR A 347 38.54 46.71 58.21
N THR A 348 38.98 47.36 57.11
CA THR A 348 38.28 47.26 55.82
C THR A 348 38.44 45.90 55.13
N LYS A 349 39.54 45.17 55.35
CA LYS A 349 39.69 43.79 54.84
C LYS A 349 38.79 42.78 55.56
N ASN A 350 38.57 42.94 56.87
CA ASN A 350 37.71 42.03 57.64
C ASN A 350 36.21 42.32 57.45
N ASP A 351 35.83 43.53 57.05
CA ASP A 351 34.42 43.88 56.83
C ASP A 351 33.87 43.37 55.48
N LEU A 352 34.73 42.94 54.56
CA LEU A 352 34.32 42.32 53.28
C LEU A 352 34.14 40.79 53.37
N GLU A 353 34.56 40.13 54.46
CA GLU A 353 34.28 38.70 54.69
C GLU A 353 32.94 38.45 55.40
N ASN A 354 32.24 39.49 55.89
CA ASN A 354 30.95 39.36 56.60
C ASN A 354 29.75 39.98 55.86
N GLN A 355 29.85 40.19 54.55
CA GLN A 355 28.70 40.57 53.70
C GLN A 355 28.62 39.66 52.46
N SER A 356 28.52 38.37 52.70
CA SER A 356 27.99 37.39 51.76
C SER A 356 27.11 36.40 52.53
N SER A 357 25.83 36.77 52.65
CA SER A 357 24.72 35.87 52.97
C SER A 357 23.60 36.10 51.97
#